data_AF-W5T0H8-F1
#
_entry.id   AF-W5T0H8-F1
#
_cell.length_a   1.000
_cell.length_b   1.000
_cell.length_c   1.000
_cell.angle_alpha   90.00
_cell.angle_beta   90.00
_cell.angle_gamma   90.00
#
_symmetry.space_group_name_H-M   'P 1'
#
loop_
_entity.id
_entity.type
_entity.pdbx_description
1 polymer ?
#
loop_
_entity_poly.entity_id
_entity_poly.type
_entity_poly.pdbx_seq_one_letter_code
_entity_poly.pdbx_strand_id
1 'polypeptide(L)'
;MKIFQIYYKNDLMQITDKIYELNYFSPLIYKDISSKGKIFIERVKFLINFYKNNPGIYIASLKSLLSKIPSKENLFKNIYKIQTKTEIKIKNFESKLIRLGYEQTTRVTLPGEFTIKSDIIDIYSFNKPEPIRISLYGDTIKEIKYFNPLTQLNKGNSIEEFNIIPKKEIIWNNENINKLKNHIKENEYKKLI
;
A
#
# COMPACT_ATOMS: atom_id res chain seq x y z
N MET A 1 -17.46 -9.13 -20.26
CA MET A 1 -16.65 -9.83 -19.23
C MET A 1 -16.55 -9.08 -17.89
N LYS A 2 -16.23 -7.77 -17.86
CA LYS A 2 -16.24 -6.99 -16.58
C LYS A 2 -17.60 -6.99 -15.85
N ILE A 3 -18.70 -6.94 -16.60
CA ILE A 3 -20.07 -6.87 -16.06
C ILE A 3 -20.41 -8.12 -15.23
N PHE A 4 -20.12 -9.34 -15.73
CA PHE A 4 -20.38 -10.58 -15.00
C PHE A 4 -19.59 -10.70 -13.69
N GLN A 5 -18.32 -10.26 -13.68
CA GLN A 5 -17.45 -10.34 -12.51
C GLN A 5 -17.96 -9.46 -11.34
N ILE A 6 -18.65 -8.35 -11.65
CA ILE A 6 -19.27 -7.46 -10.67
C ILE A 6 -20.51 -8.10 -10.03
N TYR A 7 -21.35 -8.80 -10.80
CA TYR A 7 -22.55 -9.47 -10.27
C TYR A 7 -22.19 -10.59 -9.29
N TYR A 8 -21.26 -11.49 -9.66
CA TYR A 8 -20.82 -12.55 -8.74
C TYR A 8 -20.24 -12.03 -7.44
N LYS A 9 -19.47 -10.93 -7.50
CA LYS A 9 -18.92 -10.32 -6.29
C LYS A 9 -20.03 -9.81 -5.38
N ASN A 10 -21.03 -9.11 -5.93
CA ASN A 10 -22.14 -8.59 -5.14
C ASN A 10 -22.96 -9.73 -4.51
N ASP A 11 -23.18 -10.83 -5.24
CA ASP A 11 -23.87 -12.00 -4.70
C ASP A 11 -23.09 -12.64 -3.56
N LEU A 12 -21.78 -12.82 -3.73
CA LEU A 12 -20.91 -13.36 -2.68
C LEU A 12 -20.81 -12.44 -1.46
N MET A 13 -20.88 -11.11 -1.66
CA MET A 13 -20.87 -10.14 -0.57
C MET A 13 -22.09 -10.27 0.35
N GLN A 14 -23.19 -10.88 -0.11
CA GLN A 14 -24.33 -11.21 0.76
C GLN A 14 -23.99 -12.33 1.77
N ILE A 15 -22.95 -13.11 1.49
CA ILE A 15 -22.51 -14.25 2.32
C ILE A 15 -21.31 -13.87 3.19
N THR A 16 -20.35 -13.11 2.65
CA THR A 16 -19.15 -12.73 3.39
C THR A 16 -18.48 -11.47 2.86
N ASP A 17 -17.95 -10.65 3.77
CA ASP A 17 -17.13 -9.49 3.41
C ASP A 17 -15.68 -9.85 3.03
N LYS A 18 -15.25 -11.09 3.25
CA LYS A 18 -13.87 -11.55 3.00
C LYS A 18 -13.66 -11.95 1.53
N ILE A 19 -13.94 -11.03 0.62
CA ILE A 19 -13.79 -11.24 -0.84
C ILE A 19 -12.65 -10.37 -1.35
N TYR A 20 -11.70 -11.00 -2.03
CA TYR A 20 -10.52 -10.35 -2.58
C TYR A 20 -10.47 -10.58 -4.08
N GLU A 21 -10.37 -9.50 -4.85
CA GLU A 21 -10.35 -9.55 -6.31
C GLU A 21 -9.00 -9.10 -6.87
N LEU A 22 -8.36 -9.97 -7.67
CA LEU A 22 -7.16 -9.62 -8.41
C LEU A 22 -7.55 -8.94 -9.72
N ASN A 23 -7.65 -7.62 -9.69
CA ASN A 23 -7.99 -6.81 -10.85
C ASN A 23 -6.88 -6.87 -11.91
N TYR A 24 -7.23 -7.06 -13.19
CA TYR A 24 -6.28 -6.97 -14.29
C TYR A 24 -6.02 -5.51 -14.69
N PHE A 25 -4.75 -5.15 -14.90
CA PHE A 25 -4.40 -3.87 -15.51
C PHE A 25 -4.84 -3.91 -16.98
N SER A 26 -5.76 -3.05 -17.38
CA SER A 26 -6.14 -2.91 -18.80
C SER A 26 -4.87 -2.71 -19.66
N PRO A 27 -4.77 -3.29 -20.88
CA PRO A 27 -3.56 -3.21 -21.71
C PRO A 27 -3.17 -1.79 -22.12
N LEU A 28 -4.01 -0.79 -21.83
CA LEU A 28 -3.73 0.64 -21.96
C LEU A 28 -2.82 1.17 -20.83
N ILE A 29 -1.78 0.42 -20.45
CA ILE A 29 -0.87 0.71 -19.33
C ILE A 29 -0.20 2.10 -19.47
N TYR A 30 -0.14 2.65 -20.68
CA TYR A 30 0.46 3.95 -20.99
C TYR A 30 -0.54 5.05 -21.38
N LYS A 31 -1.86 4.80 -21.28
CA LYS A 31 -2.90 5.81 -21.50
C LYS A 31 -3.63 6.05 -20.18
N ASP A 32 -3.14 7.02 -19.41
CA ASP A 32 -3.80 7.67 -18.28
C ASP A 32 -4.66 6.78 -17.36
N ILE A 33 -4.14 5.63 -16.90
CA ILE A 33 -4.57 5.18 -15.58
C ILE A 33 -3.97 6.19 -14.62
N SER A 34 -4.80 7.15 -14.17
CA SER A 34 -4.38 8.08 -13.15
C SER A 34 -3.68 7.27 -12.04
N SER A 35 -2.49 7.71 -11.64
CA SER A 35 -1.70 7.08 -10.59
C SER A 35 -2.46 7.01 -9.24
N LYS A 36 -3.67 7.56 -9.19
CA LYS A 36 -4.67 7.60 -8.11
C LYS A 36 -5.70 6.45 -8.17
N GLY A 37 -5.66 5.57 -9.18
CA GLY A 37 -6.61 4.48 -9.31
C GLY A 37 -6.63 3.53 -8.11
N LYS A 38 -7.81 3.31 -7.54
CA LYS A 38 -8.08 2.35 -6.44
C LYS A 38 -7.58 0.93 -6.73
N ILE A 39 -7.46 0.59 -8.02
CA ILE A 39 -6.99 -0.71 -8.51
C ILE A 39 -5.63 -1.12 -7.92
N PHE A 40 -4.67 -0.21 -7.77
CA PHE A 40 -3.35 -0.55 -7.23
C PHE A 40 -3.44 -1.00 -5.77
N ILE A 41 -4.24 -0.28 -4.99
CA ILE A 41 -4.47 -0.57 -3.57
C ILE A 41 -5.20 -1.90 -3.41
N GLU A 42 -6.22 -2.15 -4.23
CA GLU A 42 -6.99 -3.41 -4.21
C GLU A 42 -6.11 -4.61 -4.53
N ARG A 43 -5.19 -4.48 -5.50
CA ARG A 43 -4.24 -5.55 -5.81
C ARG A 43 -3.21 -5.77 -4.71
N VAL A 44 -2.67 -4.71 -4.09
CA VAL A 44 -1.80 -4.85 -2.90
C VAL A 44 -2.54 -5.55 -1.76
N LYS A 45 -3.80 -5.17 -1.50
CA LYS A 45 -4.66 -5.84 -0.50
C LYS A 45 -4.86 -7.32 -0.83
N PHE A 46 -5.18 -7.65 -2.08
CA PHE A 46 -5.32 -9.02 -2.54
C PHE A 46 -4.05 -9.83 -2.24
N LEU A 47 -2.88 -9.35 -2.69
CA LEU A 47 -1.62 -10.09 -2.52
C LEU A 47 -1.20 -10.24 -1.07
N ILE A 48 -1.41 -9.22 -0.23
CA ILE A 48 -1.10 -9.32 1.21
C ILE A 48 -1.95 -10.42 1.87
N ASN A 49 -3.26 -10.45 1.60
CA ASN A 49 -4.14 -11.47 2.17
C ASN A 49 -3.81 -12.86 1.63
N PHE A 50 -3.60 -12.95 0.32
CA PHE A 50 -3.23 -14.19 -0.36
C PHE A 50 -1.94 -14.79 0.20
N TYR A 51 -0.85 -14.02 0.29
CA TYR A 51 0.43 -14.51 0.80
C TYR A 51 0.48 -14.77 2.31
N LYS A 52 -0.47 -14.21 3.07
CA LYS A 52 -0.68 -14.53 4.48
C LYS A 52 -1.57 -15.75 4.70
N ASN A 53 -2.12 -16.34 3.63
CA ASN A 53 -3.10 -17.42 3.70
C ASN A 53 -4.33 -17.03 4.55
N ASN A 54 -4.74 -15.77 4.48
CA ASN A 54 -5.93 -15.32 5.20
C ASN A 54 -7.17 -16.00 4.59
N PRO A 55 -8.12 -16.49 5.41
CA PRO A 55 -9.35 -17.10 4.89
C PRO A 55 -10.17 -16.05 4.14
N GLY A 56 -10.71 -16.44 2.98
CA GLY A 56 -11.53 -15.60 2.13
C GLY A 56 -11.71 -16.19 0.74
N ILE A 57 -12.58 -15.56 -0.04
CA ILE A 57 -12.83 -15.93 -1.44
C ILE A 57 -11.93 -15.07 -2.32
N TYR A 58 -11.06 -15.71 -3.09
CA TYR A 58 -10.12 -15.05 -3.99
C TYR A 58 -10.61 -15.18 -5.43
N ILE A 59 -10.95 -14.06 -6.05
CA ILE A 59 -11.49 -13.99 -7.41
C ILE A 59 -10.40 -13.43 -8.32
N ALA A 60 -10.07 -14.16 -9.39
CA ALA A 60 -9.12 -13.70 -10.40
C ALA A 60 -9.61 -14.10 -11.79
N SER A 61 -9.53 -13.18 -12.74
CA SER A 61 -9.72 -13.51 -14.15
C SER A 61 -8.52 -14.29 -14.68
N LEU A 62 -8.69 -15.06 -15.76
CA LEU A 62 -7.57 -15.74 -16.44
C LEU A 62 -6.43 -14.75 -16.80
N LYS A 63 -6.78 -13.55 -17.26
CA LYS A 63 -5.79 -12.49 -17.58
C LYS A 63 -5.02 -12.03 -16.35
N SER A 64 -5.68 -11.91 -15.21
CA SER A 64 -5.04 -11.56 -13.94
C SER A 64 -4.06 -12.63 -13.47
N LEU A 65 -4.42 -13.92 -13.65
CA LEU A 65 -3.57 -15.06 -13.30
C LEU A 65 -2.33 -15.17 -14.18
N LEU A 66 -2.44 -14.83 -15.46
CA LEU A 66 -1.31 -14.82 -16.40
C LEU A 66 -0.36 -13.62 -16.20
N SER A 67 -0.77 -12.62 -15.42
CA SER A 67 0.06 -11.44 -15.15
C SER A 67 1.14 -11.77 -14.12
N LYS A 68 2.37 -11.29 -14.35
CA LYS A 68 3.43 -11.37 -13.34
C LYS A 68 3.06 -10.51 -12.12
N ILE A 69 3.28 -11.05 -10.93
CA ILE A 69 3.10 -10.40 -9.63
C ILE A 69 4.44 -10.38 -8.87
N PRO A 70 4.68 -9.42 -7.95
CA PRO A 70 5.89 -9.44 -7.14
C PRO A 70 5.95 -10.70 -6.27
N SER A 71 7.16 -11.18 -5.96
CA SER A 71 7.31 -12.24 -4.95
C SER A 71 6.81 -11.77 -3.59
N LYS A 72 6.46 -12.74 -2.72
CA LYS A 72 6.10 -12.50 -1.31
C LYS A 72 7.14 -11.60 -0.64
N GLU A 73 8.41 -11.95 -0.73
CA GLU A 73 9.52 -11.18 -0.14
C GLU A 73 9.56 -9.72 -0.64
N ASN A 74 9.44 -9.50 -1.95
CA ASN A 74 9.46 -8.17 -2.53
C ASN A 74 8.28 -7.32 -2.07
N LEU A 75 7.10 -7.92 -1.89
CA LEU A 75 5.93 -7.20 -1.37
C LEU A 75 6.11 -6.85 0.11
N PHE A 76 6.44 -7.83 0.95
CA PHE A 76 6.52 -7.64 2.41
C PHE A 76 7.67 -6.73 2.84
N LYS A 77 8.81 -6.73 2.12
CA LYS A 77 9.92 -5.78 2.36
C LYS A 77 9.49 -4.30 2.26
N ASN A 78 8.41 -4.02 1.53
CA ASN A 78 7.89 -2.67 1.37
C ASN A 78 6.81 -2.30 2.38
N ILE A 79 6.33 -3.25 3.19
CA ILE A 79 5.44 -2.94 4.32
C ILE A 79 6.30 -2.39 5.45
N TYR A 80 5.95 -1.21 5.95
CA TYR A 80 6.65 -0.58 7.05
C TYR A 80 5.88 -0.79 8.34
N LYS A 81 6.47 -1.57 9.25
CA LYS A 81 5.94 -1.81 10.59
C LYS A 81 6.41 -0.70 11.52
N ILE A 82 5.47 -0.05 12.20
CA ILE A 82 5.75 0.85 13.32
C ILE A 82 5.30 0.19 14.62
N GLN A 83 6.03 0.46 15.70
CA GLN A 83 5.74 -0.09 17.01
C GLN A 83 6.08 0.94 18.09
N THR A 84 5.30 0.98 19.17
CA THR A 84 5.62 1.84 20.31
C THR A 84 7.00 1.50 20.88
N LYS A 85 7.65 2.50 21.50
CA LYS A 85 9.00 2.40 22.09
C LYS A 85 10.14 2.17 21.09
N THR A 86 9.90 2.28 19.78
CA THR A 86 10.96 2.27 18.76
C THR A 86 11.31 3.68 18.30
N GLU A 87 12.53 3.87 17.79
CA GLU A 87 12.96 5.14 17.21
C GLU A 87 12.56 5.28 15.72
N ILE A 88 12.18 6.49 15.32
CA ILE A 88 11.92 6.89 13.94
C ILE A 88 12.77 8.10 13.59
N LYS A 89 13.66 7.94 12.60
CA LYS A 89 14.35 9.06 11.96
C LYS A 89 13.42 9.75 10.97
N ILE A 90 12.89 10.91 11.34
CA ILE A 90 11.86 11.67 10.59
C ILE A 90 12.16 11.79 9.10
N LYS A 91 13.36 12.27 8.72
CA LYS A 91 13.73 12.47 7.30
C LYS A 91 13.71 11.16 6.49
N ASN A 92 14.16 10.07 7.10
CA ASN A 92 14.15 8.75 6.45
C ASN A 92 12.72 8.20 6.34
N PHE A 93 11.88 8.50 7.31
CA PHE A 93 10.50 8.07 7.32
C PHE A 93 9.65 8.83 6.30
N GLU A 94 9.79 10.15 6.21
CA GLU A 94 9.16 10.99 5.21
C GLU A 94 9.49 10.52 3.78
N SER A 95 10.78 10.38 3.46
CA SER A 95 11.22 9.89 2.15
C SER A 95 10.74 8.47 1.85
N LYS A 96 10.59 7.62 2.88
CA LYS A 96 10.00 6.29 2.75
C LYS A 96 8.51 6.38 2.41
N LEU A 97 7.72 7.21 3.09
CA LEU A 97 6.28 7.38 2.84
C LEU A 97 6.02 7.89 1.42
N ILE A 98 6.76 8.91 0.97
CA ILE A 98 6.69 9.43 -0.41
C ILE A 98 6.98 8.30 -1.41
N ARG A 99 8.03 7.50 -1.17
CA ARG A 99 8.37 6.36 -2.02
C ARG A 99 7.31 5.26 -2.03
N LEU A 100 6.58 5.07 -0.93
CA LEU A 100 5.44 4.16 -0.85
C LEU A 100 4.19 4.70 -1.58
N GLY A 101 4.23 5.94 -2.06
CA GLY A 101 3.17 6.59 -2.83
C GLY A 101 2.19 7.40 -1.99
N TYR A 102 2.58 7.77 -0.76
CA TYR A 102 1.82 8.68 0.09
C TYR A 102 2.08 10.14 -0.31
N GLU A 103 1.09 10.98 -0.09
CA GLU A 103 1.11 12.41 -0.37
C GLU A 103 1.20 13.18 0.96
N GLN A 104 2.16 14.11 1.06
CA GLN A 104 2.31 14.96 2.24
C GLN A 104 1.30 16.10 2.15
N THR A 105 0.48 16.26 3.19
CA THR A 105 -0.56 17.28 3.27
C THR A 105 -0.45 18.07 4.57
N THR A 106 -1.17 19.20 4.64
CA THR A 106 -1.28 20.01 5.86
C THR A 106 -2.21 19.37 6.90
N ARG A 107 -3.15 18.54 6.44
CA ARG A 107 -4.13 17.82 7.25
C ARG A 107 -4.48 16.50 6.56
N VAL A 108 -4.46 15.42 7.33
CA VAL A 108 -4.78 14.08 6.84
C VAL A 108 -6.28 13.86 6.89
N THR A 109 -6.87 13.60 5.73
CA THR A 109 -8.31 13.42 5.53
C THR A 109 -8.64 12.19 4.68
N LEU A 110 -7.79 11.83 3.72
CA LEU A 110 -8.01 10.73 2.78
C LEU A 110 -6.92 9.65 2.88
N PRO A 111 -7.25 8.38 2.56
CA PRO A 111 -6.25 7.32 2.47
C PRO A 111 -5.12 7.67 1.49
N GLY A 112 -3.89 7.48 1.94
CA GLY A 112 -2.67 7.84 1.22
C GLY A 112 -2.08 9.18 1.62
N GLU A 113 -2.71 9.92 2.53
CA GLU A 113 -2.17 11.17 3.03
C GLU A 113 -1.35 10.96 4.31
N PHE A 114 -0.35 11.82 4.51
CA PHE A 114 0.37 11.93 5.77
C PHE A 114 0.75 13.38 6.07
N THR A 115 1.00 13.68 7.34
CA THR A 115 1.58 14.96 7.78
C THR A 115 2.60 14.70 8.88
N ILE A 116 3.63 15.54 8.96
CA ILE A 116 4.65 15.49 10.01
C ILE A 116 4.74 16.90 10.58
N LYS A 117 4.43 17.07 11.87
CA LYS A 117 4.46 18.35 12.59
C LYS A 117 5.16 18.14 13.91
N SER A 118 6.42 18.57 13.99
CA SER A 118 7.25 18.45 15.19
C SER A 118 7.29 17.01 15.72
N ASP A 119 6.52 16.74 16.78
CA ASP A 119 6.43 15.48 17.51
C ASP A 119 5.20 14.63 17.11
N ILE A 120 4.40 15.07 16.15
CA ILE A 120 3.20 14.37 15.70
C ILE A 120 3.32 13.97 14.24
N ILE A 121 3.00 12.71 13.95
CA ILE A 121 2.87 12.21 12.59
C ILE A 121 1.48 11.62 12.40
N ASP A 122 0.69 12.18 11.49
CA ASP A 122 -0.59 11.59 11.09
C ASP A 122 -0.44 10.85 9.77
N ILE A 123 -1.02 9.66 9.66
CA ILE A 123 -0.94 8.82 8.46
C ILE A 123 -2.27 8.12 8.24
N TYR A 124 -2.80 8.20 7.02
CA TYR A 124 -3.95 7.42 6.61
C TYR A 124 -3.51 6.29 5.66
N SER A 125 -3.39 5.07 6.18
CA SER A 125 -2.99 3.93 5.35
C SER A 125 -4.05 3.51 4.33
N PHE A 126 -3.63 3.12 3.12
CA PHE A 126 -4.51 2.70 2.03
C PHE A 126 -5.41 1.50 2.34
N ASN A 127 -5.04 0.69 3.33
CA ASN A 127 -5.79 -0.51 3.72
C ASN A 127 -6.47 -0.45 5.08
N LYS A 128 -6.55 0.73 5.69
CA LYS A 128 -7.22 0.89 6.97
C LYS A 128 -8.46 1.76 6.82
N PRO A 129 -9.49 1.53 7.66
CA PRO A 129 -10.70 2.34 7.64
C PRO A 129 -10.50 3.70 8.32
N GLU A 130 -9.46 3.84 9.14
CA GLU A 130 -9.20 5.04 9.93
C GLU A 130 -7.70 5.37 9.92
N PRO A 131 -7.34 6.68 9.94
CA PRO A 131 -5.96 7.11 10.06
C PRO A 131 -5.44 6.94 11.49
N ILE A 132 -4.13 6.95 11.62
CA ILE A 132 -3.43 6.92 12.90
C ILE A 132 -2.64 8.20 13.13
N ARG A 133 -2.55 8.60 14.39
CA ARG A 133 -1.68 9.63 14.92
C ARG A 133 -0.58 8.96 15.73
N ILE A 134 0.65 9.29 15.42
CA ILE A 134 1.86 8.83 16.11
C ILE A 134 2.41 10.02 16.88
N SER A 135 2.48 9.90 18.20
CA SER A 135 3.10 10.90 19.07
C SER A 135 4.51 10.46 19.41
N LEU A 136 5.46 11.37 19.28
CA LEU A 136 6.88 11.14 19.51
C LEU A 136 7.34 11.81 20.82
N TYR A 137 8.44 11.31 21.36
CA TYR A 137 9.24 11.99 22.37
C TYR A 137 10.69 11.98 21.91
N GLY A 138 11.17 13.12 21.40
CA GLY A 138 12.36 13.13 20.56
C GLY A 138 12.13 12.30 19.29
N ASP A 139 12.98 11.29 19.07
CA ASP A 139 12.85 10.35 17.95
C ASP A 139 12.06 9.08 18.30
N THR A 140 11.59 8.92 19.55
CA THR A 140 10.96 7.68 20.02
C THR A 140 9.44 7.72 19.91
N ILE A 141 8.83 6.66 19.37
CA ILE A 141 7.37 6.49 19.34
C ILE A 141 6.85 6.30 20.76
N LYS A 142 6.14 7.30 21.27
CA LYS A 142 5.49 7.25 22.58
C LYS A 142 4.12 6.57 22.50
N GLU A 143 3.31 6.95 21.52
CA GLU A 143 1.93 6.52 21.42
C GLU A 143 1.48 6.45 19.96
N ILE A 144 0.64 5.46 19.65
CA ILE A 144 -0.06 5.36 18.37
C ILE A 144 -1.55 5.26 18.69
N LYS A 145 -2.38 6.14 18.10
CA LYS A 145 -3.83 6.15 18.28
C LYS A 145 -4.54 6.33 16.95
N TYR A 146 -5.74 5.77 16.84
CA TYR A 146 -6.63 6.16 15.73
C TYR A 146 -7.18 7.57 15.98
N PHE A 147 -7.54 8.28 14.92
CA PHE A 147 -8.23 9.57 15.04
C PHE A 147 -9.28 9.73 13.94
N ASN A 148 -10.24 10.63 14.16
CA ASN A 148 -11.26 10.94 13.17
C ASN A 148 -10.69 11.93 12.12
N PRO A 149 -10.66 11.60 10.81
CA PRO A 149 -10.11 12.48 9.78
C PRO A 149 -10.89 13.80 9.62
N LEU A 150 -12.17 13.84 9.96
CA LEU A 150 -13.00 15.05 9.89
C LEU A 150 -12.83 15.92 11.12
N THR A 151 -12.92 15.37 12.33
CA THR A 151 -12.84 16.18 13.56
C THR A 151 -11.42 16.37 14.09
N GLN A 152 -10.45 15.57 13.62
CA GLN A 152 -9.05 15.53 14.05
C GLN A 152 -8.85 15.12 15.52
N LEU A 153 -9.90 14.59 16.15
CA LEU A 153 -9.88 14.11 17.52
C LEU A 153 -9.45 12.64 17.56
N ASN A 154 -8.60 12.30 18.53
CA ASN A 154 -8.19 10.94 18.81
C ASN A 154 -9.40 10.06 19.17
N LYS A 155 -9.32 8.77 18.85
CA LYS A 155 -10.37 7.78 19.09
C LYS A 155 -9.79 6.53 19.75
N GLY A 156 -10.54 5.98 20.70
CA GLY A 156 -10.25 4.70 21.32
C GLY A 156 -8.94 4.68 22.11
N ASN A 157 -8.47 3.47 22.38
CA ASN A 157 -7.24 3.22 23.12
C ASN A 157 -6.03 3.21 22.19
N SER A 158 -4.85 3.41 22.80
CA SER A 158 -3.57 3.30 22.10
C SER A 158 -3.35 1.89 21.58
N ILE A 159 -2.68 1.79 20.43
CA ILE A 159 -2.26 0.52 19.83
C ILE A 159 -0.74 0.38 19.92
N GLU A 160 -0.27 -0.85 20.01
CA GLU A 160 1.16 -1.13 20.14
C GLU A 160 1.89 -1.11 18.79
N GLU A 161 1.23 -1.53 17.73
CA GLU A 161 1.84 -1.64 16.40
C GLU A 161 0.87 -1.30 15.27
N PHE A 162 1.43 -0.91 14.14
CA PHE A 162 0.67 -0.64 12.92
C PHE A 162 1.52 -0.92 11.68
N ASN A 163 0.88 -1.37 10.60
CA ASN A 163 1.53 -1.67 9.34
C ASN A 163 1.08 -0.68 8.26
N ILE A 164 2.05 0.03 7.69
CA ILE A 164 1.89 0.96 6.58
C ILE A 164 2.20 0.21 5.28
N ILE A 165 1.26 0.19 4.35
CA ILE A 165 1.40 -0.55 3.09
C ILE A 165 1.72 0.38 1.91
N PRO A 166 2.41 -0.10 0.87
CA PRO A 166 2.58 0.69 -0.34
C PRO A 166 1.27 0.89 -1.11
N LYS A 167 1.20 1.97 -1.91
CA LYS A 167 0.14 2.20 -2.89
C LYS A 167 0.16 1.19 -4.03
N LYS A 168 1.35 0.75 -4.44
CA LYS A 168 1.61 -0.12 -5.60
C LYS A 168 2.38 -1.37 -5.19
N GLU A 169 2.19 -2.45 -5.94
CA GLU A 169 2.86 -3.74 -5.74
C GLU A 169 4.38 -3.70 -5.96
N ILE A 170 4.83 -2.81 -6.85
CA ILE A 170 6.25 -2.60 -7.16
C ILE A 170 6.62 -1.19 -6.76
N ILE A 171 7.70 -1.08 -5.99
CA ILE A 171 8.25 0.19 -5.52
C ILE A 171 9.55 0.49 -6.25
N TRP A 172 9.63 1.64 -6.90
CA TRP A 172 10.82 2.10 -7.61
C TRP A 172 11.84 2.71 -6.63
N ASN A 173 12.52 1.85 -5.88
CA ASN A 173 13.68 2.22 -5.06
C ASN A 173 14.98 2.08 -5.87
N ASN A 174 16.09 2.57 -5.32
CA ASN A 174 17.41 2.48 -5.97
C ASN A 174 17.78 1.03 -6.34
N GLU A 175 17.40 0.05 -5.49
CA GLU A 175 17.63 -1.37 -5.77
C GLU A 175 16.91 -1.82 -7.06
N ASN A 176 15.60 -1.58 -7.17
CA ASN A 176 14.82 -2.00 -8.34
C ASN A 176 15.18 -1.19 -9.58
N ILE A 177 15.54 0.09 -9.43
CA ILE A 177 16.06 0.91 -10.53
C ILE A 177 17.39 0.36 -11.04
N ASN A 178 18.29 -0.05 -10.14
CA ASN A 178 19.58 -0.63 -10.52
C ASN A 178 19.43 -2.02 -11.15
N LYS A 179 18.54 -2.88 -10.62
CA LYS A 179 18.18 -4.16 -11.25
C LYS A 179 17.66 -3.95 -12.67
N LEU A 180 16.79 -2.95 -12.88
CA LEU A 180 16.30 -2.59 -14.20
C LEU A 180 17.43 -2.10 -15.12
N LYS A 181 18.27 -1.18 -14.65
CA LYS A 181 19.41 -0.66 -15.42
C LYS A 181 20.37 -1.77 -15.86
N ASN A 182 20.69 -2.71 -14.98
CA ASN A 182 21.56 -3.84 -15.30
C ASN A 182 20.93 -4.75 -16.36
N HIS A 183 19.65 -5.09 -16.20
CA HIS A 183 18.93 -5.87 -17.21
C HIS A 183 18.81 -5.17 -18.57
N ILE A 184 18.64 -3.85 -18.61
CA ILE A 184 18.60 -3.10 -19.87
C ILE A 184 19.96 -3.20 -20.56
N LYS A 185 21.06 -2.93 -19.85
CA LYS A 185 22.42 -3.02 -20.39
C LYS A 185 22.72 -4.41 -20.94
N GLU A 186 22.44 -5.47 -20.17
CA GLU A 186 22.64 -6.86 -20.59
C GLU A 186 21.89 -7.24 -21.88
N ASN A 187 20.72 -6.63 -22.12
CA ASN A 187 19.91 -6.89 -23.31
C ASN A 187 20.27 -6.01 -24.52
N GLU A 188 20.80 -4.80 -24.31
CA GLU A 188 21.34 -3.99 -25.41
C GLU A 188 22.58 -4.65 -26.05
N TYR A 189 23.44 -5.32 -25.27
CA TYR A 189 24.55 -6.10 -25.81
C TYR A 189 24.11 -7.35 -26.60
N LYS A 190 22.91 -7.89 -26.33
CA LYS A 190 22.36 -9.05 -27.06
C LYS A 190 21.64 -8.69 -28.36
N LYS A 191 21.42 -7.41 -28.65
CA LYS A 191 20.83 -6.94 -29.92
C LYS A 191 21.88 -6.53 -30.97
N LEU A 192 23.17 -6.64 -30.66
CA LEU A 192 24.29 -6.27 -31.53
C LEU A 192 25.08 -7.49 -32.08
N ILE A 193 24.48 -8.68 -32.07
CA ILE A 193 25.03 -9.91 -32.71
C ILE A 193 23.94 -10.50 -33.60
#